data_AF-A0ABD3WZ95-F1
#
_entry.id   AF-A0ABD3WZ95-F1
#
_cell.length_a   1.000
_cell.length_b   1.000
_cell.length_c   1.000
_cell.angle_alpha   90.00
_cell.angle_beta   90.00
_cell.angle_gamma   90.00
#
_symmetry.space_group_name_H-M   'P 1'
#
loop_
_entity.id
_entity.type
_entity.pdbx_description
1 polymer ?
#
loop_
_entity_poly.entity_id
_entity_poly.type
_entity_poly.pdbx_seq_one_letter_code
_entity_poly.pdbx_strand_id
1 'polypeptide(L)'
;MGKDKKGKNQNTSGEFKLKETLQNEDIELTRELLRTDSQYRKIYSVVQKLSDTYENCKGHAPPQRYTELKDMIKDTISDDVLSAVKQATQSQDPGPPKGKMAGLVLACRQLSNNAGDSLSERASSSTQSQPSRQSTQSQPSRQASGKVTQLLQASYSFNGAAGDFSDKILQLHKAELYQDVEKKKKIKDRYETKALRLHNRLEKLKRDYAESKHLDFIRRYSALREMIKPVIRDDGLKPEDF
;
A
#
# COMPACT_ATOMS: atom_id res chain seq x y z
N MET A 1 -17.09 29.74 -48.87
CA MET A 1 -16.05 28.83 -48.32
C MET A 1 -15.87 29.16 -46.83
N GLY A 2 -16.57 28.44 -45.94
CA GLY A 2 -16.42 28.57 -44.49
C GLY A 2 -15.58 27.41 -43.97
N LYS A 3 -14.49 27.70 -43.25
CA LYS A 3 -13.66 26.68 -42.61
C LYS A 3 -14.08 26.54 -41.15
N ASP A 4 -14.71 25.42 -40.83
CA ASP A 4 -15.05 25.00 -39.47
C ASP A 4 -13.77 24.68 -38.68
N LYS A 5 -13.52 25.44 -37.61
CA LYS A 5 -12.54 25.10 -36.57
C LYS A 5 -13.20 24.19 -35.54
N LYS A 6 -13.03 22.87 -35.69
CA LYS A 6 -13.35 21.91 -34.62
C LYS A 6 -12.30 21.99 -33.52
N GLY A 7 -12.73 22.42 -32.33
CA GLY A 7 -11.94 22.42 -31.10
C GLY A 7 -11.66 21.01 -30.60
N LYS A 8 -10.37 20.69 -30.42
CA LYS A 8 -9.91 19.58 -29.57
C LYS A 8 -9.89 20.09 -28.13
N ASN A 9 -10.85 19.64 -27.31
CA ASN A 9 -10.75 19.78 -25.86
C ASN A 9 -11.50 18.62 -25.19
N GLN A 10 -10.90 17.43 -25.22
CA GLN A 10 -11.38 16.25 -24.51
C GLN A 10 -10.14 15.48 -24.03
N ASN A 11 -9.67 15.73 -22.81
CA ASN A 11 -8.76 14.80 -22.11
C ASN A 11 -8.68 15.00 -20.58
N THR A 12 -9.18 16.10 -20.01
CA THR A 12 -9.10 16.37 -18.56
C THR A 12 -10.08 15.55 -17.71
N SER A 13 -11.15 14.98 -18.30
CA SER A 13 -12.15 14.20 -17.55
C SER A 13 -11.65 12.84 -17.07
N GLY A 14 -10.65 12.22 -17.72
CA GLY A 14 -10.16 10.89 -17.35
C GLY A 14 -9.22 10.93 -16.14
N GLU A 15 -8.43 12.00 -16.04
CA GLU A 15 -7.38 12.15 -15.04
C GLU A 15 -7.93 12.46 -13.64
N PHE A 16 -9.01 13.25 -13.57
CA PHE A 16 -9.72 13.53 -12.32
C PHE A 16 -10.34 12.26 -11.70
N LYS A 17 -10.93 11.40 -12.54
CA LYS A 17 -11.51 10.13 -12.09
C LYS A 17 -10.45 9.20 -11.51
N LEU A 18 -9.24 9.20 -12.08
CA LEU A 18 -8.15 8.35 -11.59
C LEU A 18 -7.64 8.81 -10.20
N LYS A 19 -7.49 10.12 -9.99
CA LYS A 19 -7.09 10.67 -8.68
C LYS A 19 -8.12 10.34 -7.59
N GLU A 20 -9.40 10.49 -7.89
CA GLU A 20 -10.49 10.15 -6.97
C GLU A 20 -10.51 8.65 -6.64
N THR A 21 -10.29 7.78 -7.63
CA THR A 21 -10.19 6.33 -7.36
C THR A 21 -9.01 5.98 -6.46
N LEU A 22 -7.84 6.62 -6.63
CA LEU A 22 -6.67 6.36 -5.80
C LEU A 22 -6.86 6.86 -4.37
N GLN A 23 -7.51 8.00 -4.19
CA GLN A 23 -7.83 8.52 -2.85
C GLN A 23 -8.84 7.63 -2.13
N ASN A 24 -9.86 7.13 -2.84
CA ASN A 24 -10.81 6.19 -2.28
C ASN A 24 -10.13 4.86 -1.88
N GLU A 25 -9.24 4.34 -2.71
CA GLU A 25 -8.44 3.14 -2.39
C GLU A 25 -7.54 3.38 -1.17
N ASP A 26 -6.91 4.55 -1.06
CA ASP A 26 -6.07 4.90 0.07
C ASP A 26 -6.86 4.97 1.40
N ILE A 27 -8.05 5.58 1.36
CA ILE A 27 -8.97 5.64 2.51
C ILE A 27 -9.45 4.24 2.91
N GLU A 28 -9.82 3.41 1.93
CA GLU A 28 -10.28 2.04 2.15
C GLU A 28 -9.17 1.18 2.76
N LEU A 29 -7.96 1.22 2.19
CA LEU A 29 -6.79 0.52 2.71
C LEU A 29 -6.41 0.99 4.11
N THR A 30 -6.50 2.29 4.41
CA THR A 30 -6.27 2.79 5.77
C THR A 30 -7.28 2.22 6.76
N ARG A 31 -8.57 2.17 6.41
CA ARG A 31 -9.60 1.58 7.29
C ARG A 31 -9.37 0.09 7.51
N GLU A 32 -9.05 -0.64 6.45
CA GLU A 32 -8.72 -2.07 6.54
C GLU A 32 -7.48 -2.30 7.40
N LEU A 33 -6.41 -1.53 7.21
CA LEU A 33 -5.18 -1.65 7.99
C LEU A 33 -5.44 -1.40 9.47
N LEU A 34 -6.18 -0.34 9.82
CA LEU A 34 -6.55 -0.05 11.22
C LEU A 34 -7.39 -1.17 11.83
N ARG A 35 -8.31 -1.75 11.04
CA ARG A 35 -9.13 -2.88 11.50
C ARG A 35 -8.27 -4.12 11.75
N THR A 36 -7.41 -4.49 10.81
CA THR A 36 -6.51 -5.64 10.93
C THR A 36 -5.52 -5.46 12.07
N ASP A 37 -4.93 -4.28 12.23
CA ASP A 37 -4.04 -3.96 13.35
C ASP A 37 -4.78 -4.07 14.70
N SER A 38 -5.97 -3.49 14.82
CA SER A 38 -6.78 -3.57 16.04
C SER A 38 -7.13 -5.02 16.40
N GLN A 39 -7.54 -5.82 15.40
CA GLN A 39 -7.81 -7.25 15.61
C GLN A 39 -6.54 -8.00 16.02
N TYR A 40 -5.43 -7.76 15.34
CA TYR A 40 -4.15 -8.39 15.65
C TYR A 40 -3.69 -8.06 17.07
N ARG A 41 -3.75 -6.80 17.50
CA ARG A 41 -3.41 -6.38 18.87
C ARG A 41 -4.28 -7.06 19.92
N LYS A 42 -5.59 -7.18 19.67
CA LYS A 42 -6.50 -7.91 20.59
C LYS A 42 -6.08 -9.36 20.74
N ILE A 43 -5.80 -10.05 19.64
CA ILE A 43 -5.36 -11.45 19.68
C ILE A 43 -4.00 -11.56 20.38
N TYR A 44 -3.05 -10.68 20.03
CA TYR A 44 -1.73 -10.67 20.63
C TYR A 44 -1.78 -10.42 22.14
N SER A 45 -2.73 -9.62 22.64
CA SER A 45 -2.91 -9.40 24.09
C SER A 45 -3.18 -10.69 24.86
N VAL A 46 -3.82 -11.69 24.23
CA VAL A 46 -4.01 -13.03 24.84
C VAL A 46 -2.69 -13.76 24.96
N VAL A 47 -1.85 -13.70 23.92
CA VAL A 47 -0.50 -14.29 23.93
C VAL A 47 0.40 -13.59 24.95
N GLN A 48 0.28 -12.27 25.08
CA GLN A 48 1.00 -11.50 26.09
C GLN A 48 0.57 -11.91 27.49
N LYS A 49 -0.75 -11.99 27.74
CA LYS A 49 -1.29 -12.50 29.02
C LYS A 49 -0.81 -13.92 29.33
N LEU A 50 -0.73 -14.79 28.32
CA LEU A 50 -0.14 -16.12 28.44
C LEU A 50 1.33 -16.02 28.87
N SER A 51 2.12 -15.15 28.24
CA SER A 51 3.53 -14.93 28.60
C SER A 51 3.67 -14.43 30.05
N ASP A 52 2.93 -13.39 30.43
CA ASP A 52 3.03 -12.78 31.75
C ASP A 52 2.61 -13.77 32.85
N THR A 53 1.52 -14.51 32.62
CA THR A 53 1.06 -15.55 33.55
C THR A 53 2.07 -16.69 33.65
N TYR A 54 2.73 -17.06 32.54
CA TYR A 54 3.73 -18.11 32.53
C TYR A 54 4.96 -17.72 33.36
N GLU A 55 5.38 -16.45 33.28
CA GLU A 55 6.47 -15.93 34.10
C GLU A 55 6.07 -15.85 35.57
N ASN A 56 4.87 -15.34 35.88
CA ASN A 56 4.37 -15.23 37.26
C ASN A 56 4.22 -16.59 37.96
N CYS A 57 3.73 -17.62 37.25
CA CYS A 57 3.51 -18.94 37.83
C CYS A 57 4.81 -19.68 38.19
N LYS A 58 6.00 -19.20 37.76
CA LYS A 58 7.28 -19.87 38.02
C LYS A 58 7.60 -20.00 39.50
N GLY A 59 7.16 -19.04 40.33
CA GLY A 59 7.38 -19.04 41.78
C GLY A 59 6.35 -19.83 42.58
N HIS A 60 5.27 -20.30 41.96
CA HIS A 60 4.20 -21.00 42.67
C HIS A 60 4.53 -22.47 42.93
N ALA A 61 3.88 -23.03 43.95
CA ALA A 61 4.01 -24.45 44.28
C ALA A 61 3.53 -25.34 43.10
N PRO A 62 4.13 -26.52 42.87
CA PRO A 62 3.84 -27.34 41.69
C PRO A 62 2.34 -27.64 41.43
N PRO A 63 1.51 -27.97 42.43
CA PRO A 63 0.08 -28.23 42.19
C PRO A 63 -0.71 -27.00 41.72
N GLN A 64 -0.40 -25.84 42.31
CA GLN A 64 -1.03 -24.57 41.93
C GLN A 64 -0.57 -24.16 40.53
N ARG A 65 0.74 -24.22 40.28
CA ARG A 65 1.32 -23.91 38.98
C ARG A 65 0.74 -24.78 37.86
N TYR A 66 0.57 -26.08 38.10
CA TYR A 66 -0.07 -26.97 37.13
C TYR A 66 -1.49 -26.51 36.76
N THR A 67 -2.27 -26.08 37.76
CA THR A 67 -3.64 -25.60 37.55
C THR A 67 -3.65 -24.32 36.73
N GLU A 68 -2.78 -23.36 37.07
CA GLU A 68 -2.62 -22.11 36.33
C GLU A 68 -2.18 -22.35 34.89
N LEU A 69 -1.17 -23.20 34.66
CA LEU A 69 -0.71 -23.59 33.32
C LEU A 69 -1.82 -24.19 32.47
N LYS A 70 -2.66 -25.03 33.08
CA LYS A 70 -3.79 -25.66 32.40
C LYS A 70 -4.86 -24.63 32.04
N ASP A 71 -5.19 -23.73 32.96
CA ASP A 71 -6.27 -22.76 32.77
C ASP A 71 -5.86 -21.67 31.78
N MET A 72 -4.61 -21.18 31.84
CA MET A 72 -4.10 -20.23 30.84
C MET A 72 -4.04 -20.82 29.42
N ILE A 73 -3.70 -22.11 29.27
CA ILE A 73 -3.77 -22.77 27.97
C ILE A 73 -5.21 -22.82 27.47
N LYS A 74 -6.17 -23.21 28.32
CA LYS A 74 -7.60 -23.24 27.97
C LYS A 74 -8.09 -21.87 27.51
N ASP A 75 -7.81 -20.83 28.28
CA ASP A 75 -8.19 -19.45 27.94
C ASP A 75 -7.63 -19.05 26.57
N THR A 76 -6.37 -19.40 26.31
CA THR A 76 -5.68 -19.04 25.06
C THR A 76 -6.18 -19.82 23.84
N ILE A 77 -6.62 -21.06 24.02
CA ILE A 77 -7.18 -21.91 22.93
C ILE A 77 -8.71 -21.87 22.86
N SER A 78 -9.34 -20.94 23.57
CA SER A 78 -10.80 -20.77 23.54
C SER A 78 -11.30 -20.58 22.11
N ASP A 79 -12.47 -21.10 21.80
CA ASP A 79 -13.04 -21.01 20.45
C ASP A 79 -13.27 -19.54 20.02
N ASP A 80 -13.51 -18.64 20.97
CA ASP A 80 -13.59 -17.20 20.72
C ASP A 80 -12.26 -16.63 20.21
N VAL A 81 -11.12 -17.04 20.79
CA VAL A 81 -9.79 -16.59 20.37
C VAL A 81 -9.46 -17.18 19.00
N LEU A 82 -9.67 -18.47 18.81
CA LEU A 82 -9.38 -19.16 17.54
C LEU A 82 -10.26 -18.63 16.41
N SER A 83 -11.54 -18.38 16.66
CA SER A 83 -12.44 -17.77 15.68
C SER A 83 -12.04 -16.33 15.37
N ALA A 84 -11.61 -15.55 16.35
CA ALA A 84 -11.08 -14.20 16.12
C ALA A 84 -9.82 -14.21 15.25
N VAL A 85 -8.87 -15.13 15.51
CA VAL A 85 -7.67 -15.26 14.67
C VAL A 85 -8.02 -15.74 13.26
N LYS A 86 -8.94 -16.70 13.16
CA LYS A 86 -9.43 -17.20 11.88
C LYS A 86 -10.15 -16.12 11.07
N GLN A 87 -10.92 -15.24 11.70
CA GLN A 87 -11.54 -14.09 11.02
C GLN A 87 -10.48 -13.08 10.53
N ALA A 88 -9.43 -12.86 11.32
CA ALA A 88 -8.32 -12.00 10.93
C ALA A 88 -7.53 -12.58 9.72
N THR A 89 -7.54 -13.90 9.52
CA THR A 89 -6.89 -14.55 8.37
C THR A 89 -7.83 -14.80 7.18
N GLN A 90 -9.12 -14.98 7.41
CA GLN A 90 -10.15 -15.23 6.38
C GLN A 90 -10.59 -13.99 5.58
N SER A 91 -10.02 -12.82 5.83
CA SER A 91 -10.19 -11.67 4.94
C SER A 91 -9.61 -11.93 3.54
N GLN A 92 -8.87 -13.02 3.35
CA GLN A 92 -8.64 -13.63 2.05
C GLN A 92 -9.80 -14.56 1.66
N ASP A 93 -10.79 -14.01 0.98
CA ASP A 93 -11.43 -14.79 -0.08
C ASP A 93 -10.50 -14.68 -1.30
N PRO A 94 -9.88 -15.77 -1.79
CA PRO A 94 -9.15 -15.80 -3.05
C PRO A 94 -10.15 -15.79 -4.21
N GLY A 95 -11.01 -14.78 -4.26
CA GLY A 95 -11.73 -14.46 -5.47
C GLY A 95 -10.71 -14.12 -6.56
N PRO A 96 -10.91 -14.54 -7.82
CA PRO A 96 -10.09 -14.06 -8.93
C PRO A 96 -10.05 -12.54 -8.83
N PRO A 97 -8.89 -11.89 -9.05
CA PRO A 97 -8.70 -10.48 -8.76
C PRO A 97 -9.81 -9.67 -9.43
N LYS A 98 -10.87 -9.34 -8.68
CA LYS A 98 -11.95 -8.44 -9.10
C LYS A 98 -11.47 -6.99 -9.00
N GLY A 99 -10.20 -6.77 -9.32
CA GLY A 99 -9.66 -5.46 -9.60
C GLY A 99 -9.75 -5.25 -11.10
N LYS A 100 -10.81 -4.55 -11.55
CA LYS A 100 -10.86 -3.91 -12.88
C LYS A 100 -9.62 -3.01 -13.16
N MET A 101 -8.80 -2.77 -12.14
CA MET A 101 -7.59 -1.95 -12.14
C MET A 101 -6.27 -2.74 -12.28
N ALA A 102 -6.23 -4.06 -12.05
CA ALA A 102 -5.00 -4.84 -12.29
C ALA A 102 -4.63 -4.84 -13.78
N GLY A 103 -5.65 -4.90 -14.66
CA GLY A 103 -5.48 -4.69 -16.10
C GLY A 103 -5.08 -3.26 -16.45
N LEU A 104 -5.51 -2.25 -15.67
CA LEU A 104 -5.19 -0.85 -15.93
C LEU A 104 -3.74 -0.52 -15.53
N VAL A 105 -3.24 -1.05 -14.42
CA VAL A 105 -1.84 -0.89 -13.99
C VAL A 105 -0.90 -1.64 -14.95
N LEU A 106 -1.29 -2.84 -15.42
CA LEU A 106 -0.54 -3.56 -16.45
C LEU A 106 -0.55 -2.81 -17.79
N ALA A 107 -1.69 -2.23 -18.20
CA ALA A 107 -1.81 -1.42 -19.42
C ALA A 107 -1.01 -0.11 -19.34
N CYS A 108 -1.01 0.58 -18.19
CA CYS A 108 -0.18 1.77 -17.98
C CYS A 108 1.31 1.44 -18.02
N ARG A 109 1.72 0.27 -17.52
CA ARG A 109 3.12 -0.20 -17.63
C ARG A 109 3.51 -0.53 -19.07
N GLN A 110 2.61 -1.12 -19.86
CA GLN A 110 2.84 -1.37 -21.28
C GLN A 110 2.88 -0.08 -22.11
N LEU A 111 2.06 0.93 -21.79
CA LEU A 111 2.10 2.25 -22.42
C LEU A 111 3.37 3.04 -22.06
N SER A 112 3.86 2.91 -20.82
CA SER A 112 5.13 3.53 -20.40
C SER A 112 6.35 2.91 -21.07
N ASN A 113 6.31 1.60 -21.37
CA ASN A 113 7.43 0.92 -22.03
C ASN A 113 7.47 1.16 -23.55
N ASN A 114 6.34 1.47 -24.18
CA ASN A 114 6.28 1.77 -25.62
C ASN A 114 6.61 3.23 -25.97
N ALA A 115 6.80 4.12 -24.98
CA ALA A 115 7.19 5.52 -25.20
C ALA A 115 8.71 5.73 -25.36
N GLY A 116 9.52 4.66 -25.26
CA GLY A 116 10.98 4.73 -25.25
C GLY A 116 11.68 4.49 -26.59
N ASP A 117 10.99 4.08 -27.65
CA ASP A 117 11.62 3.45 -28.82
C ASP A 117 11.38 4.16 -30.17
N SER A 118 11.20 5.48 -30.14
CA SER A 118 11.03 6.25 -31.38
C SER A 118 11.80 7.57 -31.38
N LEU A 119 13.11 7.51 -31.14
CA LEU A 119 14.06 8.59 -31.47
C LEU A 119 15.41 8.01 -31.92
N SER A 120 15.41 7.33 -33.06
CA SER A 120 16.61 7.10 -33.85
C SER A 120 16.20 6.91 -35.30
N GLU A 121 16.28 7.99 -36.09
CA GLU A 121 16.64 8.02 -37.52
C GLU A 121 16.12 9.29 -38.18
N ARG A 122 16.99 10.29 -38.34
CA ARG A 122 17.36 10.83 -39.66
C ARG A 122 18.28 12.03 -39.52
N ALA A 123 19.54 11.79 -39.84
CA ALA A 123 20.49 12.80 -40.21
C ALA A 123 20.46 13.03 -41.74
N SER A 124 20.71 14.29 -42.11
CA SER A 124 21.42 14.73 -43.33
C SER A 124 20.70 14.72 -44.69
N SER A 125 20.46 15.92 -45.24
CA SER A 125 21.04 16.30 -46.54
C SER A 125 20.98 17.82 -46.78
N SER A 126 22.08 18.30 -47.34
CA SER A 126 22.39 19.65 -47.84
C SER A 126 21.52 20.07 -49.03
N THR A 127 21.48 21.38 -49.34
CA THR A 127 21.95 21.97 -50.63
C THR A 127 21.39 23.40 -50.84
N GLN A 128 22.30 24.39 -50.80
CA GLN A 128 22.53 25.50 -51.76
C GLN A 128 21.35 26.12 -52.53
N SER A 129 21.17 27.45 -52.44
CA SER A 129 21.27 28.44 -53.56
C SER A 129 20.63 29.81 -53.24
N GLN A 130 21.38 30.88 -53.54
CA GLN A 130 20.94 32.28 -53.80
C GLN A 130 20.07 32.36 -55.10
N PRO A 131 19.38 33.47 -55.50
CA PRO A 131 19.82 34.89 -55.40
C PRO A 131 18.75 36.03 -55.29
N SER A 132 19.25 37.24 -54.99
CA SER A 132 18.93 38.60 -55.52
C SER A 132 17.52 39.26 -55.52
N ARG A 133 17.52 40.47 -54.92
CA ARG A 133 17.06 41.82 -55.39
C ARG A 133 15.72 42.45 -54.92
N GLN A 134 15.92 43.63 -54.31
CA GLN A 134 15.28 44.95 -54.51
C GLN A 134 13.95 45.36 -53.82
N SER A 135 14.13 46.23 -52.81
CA SER A 135 13.55 47.57 -52.60
C SER A 135 12.03 47.84 -52.71
N THR A 136 11.46 48.38 -51.61
CA THR A 136 10.62 49.60 -51.52
C THR A 136 10.23 49.79 -50.05
N GLN A 137 10.89 50.68 -49.29
CA GLN A 137 10.42 52.05 -48.97
C GLN A 137 8.93 52.16 -48.59
N SER A 138 8.65 52.25 -47.29
CA SER A 138 7.68 53.20 -46.71
C SER A 138 7.66 53.11 -45.18
N GLN A 139 8.07 54.19 -44.51
CA GLN A 139 7.56 54.54 -43.17
C GLN A 139 6.14 55.13 -43.34
N PRO A 140 5.27 55.08 -42.32
CA PRO A 140 5.30 56.16 -41.34
C PRO A 140 5.07 55.70 -39.88
N SER A 141 5.70 56.46 -38.99
CA SER A 141 5.25 56.86 -37.65
C SER A 141 4.22 55.98 -36.90
N ARG A 142 4.63 55.48 -35.74
CA ARG A 142 4.14 55.95 -34.42
C ARG A 142 4.87 55.20 -33.31
N GLN A 143 5.70 55.95 -32.59
CA GLN A 143 6.21 55.57 -31.27
C GLN A 143 5.01 55.43 -30.32
N ALA A 144 4.79 54.22 -29.79
CA ALA A 144 4.23 53.91 -28.47
C ALA A 144 3.54 52.54 -28.47
N SER A 145 4.28 51.43 -28.48
CA SER A 145 3.71 50.12 -28.06
C SER A 145 4.73 49.00 -27.81
N GLY A 146 6.01 49.30 -27.55
CA GLY A 146 7.03 48.24 -27.37
C GLY A 146 6.90 47.46 -26.05
N LYS A 147 6.42 48.12 -24.99
CA LYS A 147 6.38 47.53 -23.64
C LYS A 147 5.19 46.59 -23.44
N VAL A 148 4.04 46.85 -24.06
CA VAL A 148 2.82 46.04 -23.88
C VAL A 148 2.94 44.70 -24.59
N THR A 149 3.61 44.64 -25.75
CA THR A 149 3.81 43.39 -26.50
C THR A 149 4.81 42.45 -25.81
N GLN A 150 5.87 42.99 -25.19
CA GLN A 150 6.78 42.18 -24.36
C GLN A 150 6.11 41.69 -23.07
N LEU A 151 5.21 42.49 -22.46
CA LEU A 151 4.45 42.07 -21.29
C LEU A 151 3.41 40.99 -21.64
N LEU A 152 2.72 41.10 -22.79
CA LEU A 152 1.86 40.04 -23.28
C LEU A 152 2.67 38.76 -23.56
N GLN A 153 3.82 38.87 -24.24
CA GLN A 153 4.67 37.72 -24.55
C GLN A 153 5.22 37.05 -23.28
N ALA A 154 5.68 37.84 -22.30
CA ALA A 154 6.10 37.34 -20.99
C ALA A 154 4.94 36.70 -20.20
N SER A 155 3.72 37.25 -20.29
CA SER A 155 2.54 36.66 -19.67
C SER A 155 2.14 35.33 -20.32
N TYR A 156 2.34 35.16 -21.63
CA TYR A 156 2.16 33.86 -22.30
C TYR A 156 3.23 32.83 -21.91
N SER A 157 4.50 33.22 -21.77
CA SER A 157 5.54 32.30 -21.26
C SER A 157 5.34 31.95 -19.79
N PHE A 158 4.82 32.88 -18.98
CA PHE A 158 4.49 32.63 -17.58
C PHE A 158 3.29 31.68 -17.44
N ASN A 159 2.26 31.84 -18.29
CA ASN A 159 1.09 30.96 -18.31
C ASN A 159 1.40 29.58 -18.92
N GLY A 160 2.31 29.51 -19.90
CA GLY A 160 2.80 28.24 -20.46
C GLY A 160 3.67 27.44 -19.50
N ALA A 161 4.55 28.12 -18.75
CA ALA A 161 5.37 27.49 -17.71
C ALA A 161 4.55 27.09 -16.46
N ALA A 162 3.45 27.80 -16.16
CA ALA A 162 2.54 27.44 -15.08
C ALA A 162 1.77 26.12 -15.35
N GLY A 163 1.45 25.82 -16.62
CA GLY A 163 0.86 24.56 -17.02
C GLY A 163 1.79 23.36 -16.78
N ASP A 164 3.03 23.45 -17.28
CA ASP A 164 4.06 22.41 -17.07
C ASP A 164 4.38 22.19 -15.58
N PHE A 165 4.37 23.26 -14.77
CA PHE A 165 4.62 23.16 -13.33
C PHE A 165 3.43 22.52 -12.58
N SER A 166 2.21 22.88 -12.94
CA SER A 166 0.99 22.27 -12.39
C SER A 166 0.92 20.77 -12.67
N ASP A 167 1.20 20.36 -13.90
CA ASP A 167 1.20 18.94 -14.30
C ASP A 167 2.30 18.16 -13.57
N LYS A 168 3.47 18.76 -13.37
CA LYS A 168 4.56 18.14 -12.61
C LYS A 168 4.21 17.98 -11.12
N ILE A 169 3.53 18.95 -10.51
CA ILE A 169 3.03 18.84 -9.13
C ILE A 169 1.99 17.72 -9.00
N LEU A 170 1.05 17.65 -9.95
CA LEU A 170 0.03 16.59 -9.99
C LEU A 170 0.66 15.20 -10.12
N GLN A 171 1.68 15.06 -10.98
CA GLN A 171 2.41 13.81 -11.16
C GLN A 171 3.17 13.40 -9.89
N LEU A 172 3.82 14.33 -9.20
CA LEU A 172 4.50 14.07 -7.92
C LEU A 172 3.51 13.59 -6.85
N HIS A 173 2.39 14.29 -6.67
CA HIS A 173 1.36 13.90 -5.71
C HIS A 173 0.74 12.53 -6.03
N LYS A 174 0.63 12.18 -7.32
CA LYS A 174 0.16 10.85 -7.74
C LYS A 174 1.20 9.77 -7.42
N ALA A 175 2.48 10.04 -7.65
CA ALA A 175 3.57 9.13 -7.31
C ALA A 175 3.66 8.88 -5.79
N GLU A 176 3.49 9.93 -4.98
CA GLU A 176 3.41 9.83 -3.52
C GLU A 176 2.25 8.94 -3.06
N LEU A 177 1.04 9.15 -3.61
CA LEU A 177 -0.12 8.29 -3.30
C LEU A 177 0.11 6.83 -3.64
N TYR A 178 0.73 6.52 -4.79
CA TYR A 178 1.06 5.14 -5.15
C TYR A 178 2.04 4.53 -4.15
N GLN A 179 3.06 5.29 -3.75
CA GLN A 179 4.06 4.82 -2.80
C GLN A 179 3.41 4.52 -1.44
N ASP A 180 2.47 5.35 -0.99
CA ASP A 180 1.78 5.16 0.28
C ASP A 180 0.81 3.98 0.25
N VAL A 181 0.07 3.81 -0.84
CA VAL A 181 -0.77 2.62 -1.06
C VAL A 181 0.08 1.34 -1.04
N GLU A 182 1.25 1.35 -1.69
CA GLU A 182 2.16 0.19 -1.70
C GLU A 182 2.73 -0.10 -0.30
N LYS A 183 3.12 0.93 0.46
CA LYS A 183 3.55 0.78 1.86
C LYS A 183 2.43 0.18 2.72
N LYS A 184 1.21 0.69 2.61
CA LYS A 184 0.05 0.20 3.37
C LYS A 184 -0.26 -1.27 3.05
N LYS A 185 -0.19 -1.66 1.77
CA LYS A 185 -0.32 -3.07 1.35
C LYS A 185 0.75 -3.95 1.99
N LYS A 186 2.02 -3.55 1.94
CA LYS A 186 3.11 -4.30 2.59
C LYS A 186 2.91 -4.44 4.11
N ILE A 187 2.41 -3.40 4.78
CA ILE A 187 2.11 -3.46 6.22
C ILE A 187 0.95 -4.43 6.50
N LYS A 188 -0.12 -4.36 5.70
CA LYS A 188 -1.26 -5.28 5.78
C LYS A 188 -0.80 -6.74 5.61
N ASP A 189 -0.03 -7.04 4.56
CA ASP A 189 0.50 -8.38 4.28
C ASP A 189 1.36 -8.92 5.43
N ARG A 190 2.13 -8.05 6.09
CA ARG A 190 2.91 -8.41 7.28
C ARG A 190 2.00 -8.81 8.44
N TYR A 191 0.98 -8.02 8.74
CA TYR A 191 0.02 -8.34 9.81
C TYR A 191 -0.74 -9.65 9.53
N GLU A 192 -1.15 -9.87 8.28
CA GLU A 192 -1.79 -11.11 7.86
C GLU A 192 -0.88 -12.33 8.04
N THR A 193 0.38 -12.21 7.63
CA THR A 193 1.39 -13.26 7.81
C THR A 193 1.59 -13.57 9.30
N LYS A 194 1.68 -12.54 10.14
CA LYS A 194 1.78 -12.68 11.60
C LYS A 194 0.52 -13.37 12.18
N ALA A 195 -0.68 -12.96 11.75
CA ALA A 195 -1.94 -13.56 12.19
C ALA A 195 -2.05 -15.05 11.80
N LEU A 196 -1.65 -15.42 10.58
CA LEU A 196 -1.63 -16.80 10.12
C LEU A 196 -0.64 -17.65 10.91
N ARG A 197 0.55 -17.11 11.18
CA ARG A 197 1.56 -17.77 12.02
C ARG A 197 1.01 -18.02 13.42
N LEU A 198 0.36 -17.02 14.02
CA LEU A 198 -0.28 -17.13 15.32
C LEU A 198 -1.40 -18.17 15.33
N HIS A 199 -2.29 -18.15 14.33
CA HIS A 199 -3.35 -19.13 14.16
C HIS A 199 -2.80 -20.56 14.18
N ASN A 200 -1.77 -20.83 13.38
CA ASN A 200 -1.15 -22.15 13.30
C ASN A 200 -0.51 -22.59 14.63
N ARG A 201 0.06 -21.64 15.39
CA ARG A 201 0.61 -21.91 16.72
C ARG A 201 -0.47 -22.25 17.73
N LEU A 202 -1.57 -21.51 17.74
CA LEU A 202 -2.70 -21.74 18.65
C LEU A 202 -3.42 -23.06 18.33
N GLU A 203 -3.60 -23.38 17.04
CA GLU A 203 -4.13 -24.67 16.59
C GLU A 203 -3.23 -25.83 17.02
N LYS A 204 -1.90 -25.68 16.88
CA LYS A 204 -0.95 -26.67 17.40
C LYS A 204 -1.07 -26.81 18.92
N LEU A 205 -1.13 -25.69 19.65
CA LEU A 205 -1.30 -25.70 21.11
C LEU A 205 -2.59 -26.43 21.52
N LYS A 206 -3.71 -26.20 20.80
CA LYS A 206 -4.99 -26.88 21.04
C LYS A 206 -4.88 -28.39 20.83
N ARG A 207 -4.27 -28.84 19.73
CA ARG A 207 -4.05 -30.26 19.43
C ARG A 207 -3.16 -30.93 20.46
N ASP A 208 -1.98 -30.39 20.69
CA ASP A 208 -1.03 -30.90 21.68
C ASP A 208 -1.68 -30.94 23.08
N TYR A 209 -2.53 -29.95 23.42
CA TYR A 209 -3.21 -29.91 24.72
C TYR A 209 -4.23 -31.03 24.87
N ALA A 210 -4.97 -31.33 23.80
CA ALA A 210 -5.87 -32.47 23.77
C ALA A 210 -5.11 -33.79 23.95
N GLU A 211 -4.00 -33.98 23.25
CA GLU A 211 -3.14 -35.17 23.36
C GLU A 211 -2.54 -35.32 24.76
N SER A 212 -2.13 -34.22 25.40
CA SER A 212 -1.55 -34.22 26.75
C SER A 212 -2.49 -34.79 27.82
N LYS A 213 -3.81 -34.82 27.58
CA LYS A 213 -4.79 -35.33 28.54
C LYS A 213 -4.61 -36.81 28.88
N HIS A 214 -3.95 -37.57 28.00
CA HIS A 214 -3.68 -38.99 28.19
C HIS A 214 -2.40 -39.28 28.99
N LEU A 215 -1.61 -38.25 29.30
CA LEU A 215 -0.38 -38.38 30.06
C LEU A 215 -0.64 -38.37 31.58
N ASP A 216 0.23 -39.04 32.34
CA ASP A 216 0.25 -38.91 33.79
C ASP A 216 0.57 -37.48 34.24
N PHE A 217 0.34 -37.17 35.52
CA PHE A 217 0.49 -35.82 36.05
C PHE A 217 1.88 -35.21 35.79
N ILE A 218 2.95 -35.97 36.02
CA ILE A 218 4.33 -35.47 35.92
C ILE A 218 4.69 -35.18 34.45
N ARG A 219 4.40 -36.14 33.56
CA ARG A 219 4.63 -36.00 32.12
C ARG A 219 3.77 -34.89 31.52
N ARG A 220 2.50 -34.82 31.92
CA ARG A 220 1.58 -33.78 31.48
C ARG A 220 2.05 -32.40 31.90
N TYR A 221 2.47 -32.21 33.15
CA TYR A 221 3.00 -30.94 33.62
C TYR A 221 4.21 -30.49 32.80
N SER A 222 5.14 -31.39 32.52
CA SER A 222 6.29 -31.09 31.64
C SER A 222 5.83 -30.71 30.24
N ALA A 223 4.91 -31.48 29.65
CA ALA A 223 4.35 -31.20 28.32
C ALA A 223 3.71 -29.81 28.24
N LEU A 224 2.83 -29.45 29.19
CA LEU A 224 2.18 -28.13 29.19
C LEU A 224 3.19 -26.98 29.14
N ARG A 225 4.30 -27.08 29.89
CA ARG A 225 5.37 -26.07 29.87
C ARG A 225 6.07 -26.00 28.52
N GLU A 226 6.42 -27.15 27.93
CA GLU A 226 7.09 -27.19 26.63
C GLU A 226 6.19 -26.70 25.49
N MET A 227 4.87 -26.85 25.61
CA MET A 227 3.92 -26.40 24.58
C MET A 227 3.67 -24.89 24.61
N ILE A 228 3.73 -24.25 25.79
CA ILE A 228 3.60 -22.79 25.93
C ILE A 228 4.81 -22.07 25.35
N LYS A 229 6.04 -22.59 25.56
CA LYS A 229 7.29 -21.93 25.14
C LYS A 229 7.32 -21.49 23.66
N PRO A 230 6.97 -22.33 22.66
CA PRO A 230 6.93 -21.93 21.26
C PRO A 230 5.96 -20.79 20.94
N VAL A 231 4.91 -20.61 21.74
CA VAL A 231 3.91 -19.55 21.52
C VAL A 231 4.42 -18.22 22.06
N ILE A 232 5.05 -18.23 23.23
CA ILE A 232 5.54 -17.00 23.91
C ILE A 232 6.90 -16.52 23.39
N ARG A 233 7.76 -17.42 22.89
CA ARG A 233 9.11 -17.07 22.40
C ARG A 233 9.14 -16.62 20.94
N ASP A 234 7.99 -16.57 20.28
CA ASP A 234 7.93 -16.22 18.86
C ASP A 234 7.99 -14.69 18.70
N ASP A 235 9.21 -14.14 18.67
CA ASP A 235 9.44 -12.70 18.49
C ASP A 235 8.82 -12.14 17.20
N GLY A 236 8.60 -13.00 16.19
CA GLY A 236 7.94 -12.62 14.95
C GLY A 236 6.47 -12.25 15.12
N LEU A 237 5.86 -12.53 16.28
CA LEU A 237 4.49 -12.16 16.60
C LEU A 237 4.37 -10.79 17.29
N LYS A 238 5.46 -10.18 17.74
CA LYS A 238 5.38 -8.88 18.40
C LYS A 238 4.87 -7.81 17.42
N PRO A 239 3.87 -6.99 17.80
CA PRO A 239 3.54 -5.78 17.05
C PRO A 239 4.72 -4.80 17.12
N GLU A 240 4.92 -3.97 16.11
CA GLU A 240 6.10 -3.09 16.00
C GLU A 240 6.11 -1.94 17.02
N ASP A 241 4.97 -1.66 17.67
CA ASP A 241 4.80 -0.53 18.60
C ASP A 241 4.66 -0.96 20.07
N PHE A 242 5.14 -2.16 20.46
CA PHE A 242 5.08 -2.68 21.83
C PHE A 242 6.44 -2.75 22.51
#